data_AF-A0A238JAQ0-F1
#
_entry.id   AF-A0A238JAQ0-F1
#
_cell.length_a   1.000
_cell.length_b   1.000
_cell.length_c   1.000
_cell.angle_alpha   90.00
_cell.angle_beta   90.00
_cell.angle_gamma   90.00
#
_symmetry.space_group_name_H-M   'P 1'
#
loop_
_entity.id
_entity.type
_entity.pdbx_description
1 polymer ?
#
loop_
_entity_poly.entity_id
_entity_poly.type
_entity_poly.pdbx_seq_one_letter_code
_entity_poly.pdbx_strand_id
1 'polypeptide(L)'
;MLNFFPTSITAGLNLKCEVISHEFLAPEWELHAILRGPSAIDLVSIAIGTAHQFAVSASDTQGWNAGDYAASIRAVSGGDVHEVEAGQVKITPDLVGLEPGHDARGHAQKVLDAIEAVIEGRASKDQQSYTINGRALVRTAIADLLLLRDRYKKEFARQKAGGPGKLLRRKVKVGFSR
;
A
#
# COMPACT_ATOMS: atom_id res chain seq x y z
N MET A 1 -2.12 -11.86 -7.76
CA MET A 1 -1.26 -10.65 -7.68
C MET A 1 -1.70 -9.77 -8.83
N LEU A 2 -2.01 -8.50 -8.56
CA LEU A 2 -2.49 -7.59 -9.61
C LEU A 2 -1.33 -7.28 -10.56
N ASN A 3 -1.54 -7.54 -11.83
CA ASN A 3 -0.57 -7.30 -12.90
C ASN A 3 -0.97 -6.12 -13.77
N PHE A 4 -2.29 -5.88 -13.91
CA PHE A 4 -2.82 -4.84 -14.80
C PHE A 4 -3.37 -3.66 -14.01
N PHE A 5 -4.16 -3.92 -12.97
CA PHE A 5 -4.71 -2.87 -12.13
C PHE A 5 -3.67 -2.35 -11.11
N PRO A 6 -3.61 -1.03 -10.85
CA PRO A 6 -2.61 -0.47 -9.94
C PRO A 6 -2.78 -0.98 -8.51
N THR A 7 -1.66 -1.32 -7.87
CA THR A 7 -1.63 -1.74 -6.46
C THR A 7 -1.64 -0.56 -5.48
N SER A 8 -1.45 0.66 -5.96
CA SER A 8 -1.43 1.88 -5.14
C SER A 8 -2.12 3.02 -5.91
N ILE A 9 -3.02 3.72 -5.23
CA ILE A 9 -3.76 4.87 -5.77
C ILE A 9 -3.69 5.99 -4.74
N THR A 10 -3.55 7.23 -5.20
CA THR A 10 -3.64 8.41 -4.33
C THR A 10 -4.99 9.07 -4.55
N ALA A 11 -5.77 9.24 -3.48
CA ALA A 11 -7.01 10.02 -3.54
C ALA A 11 -6.71 11.44 -4.03
N GLY A 12 -7.60 12.04 -4.82
CA GLY A 12 -7.42 13.39 -5.38
C GLY A 12 -6.60 13.45 -6.67
N LEU A 13 -6.06 12.32 -7.16
CA LEU A 13 -5.40 12.23 -8.47
C LEU A 13 -6.27 11.50 -9.50
N ASN A 14 -6.05 11.80 -10.78
CA ASN A 14 -6.69 11.06 -11.86
C ASN A 14 -6.18 9.61 -11.87
N LEU A 15 -7.10 8.65 -11.89
CA LEU A 15 -6.79 7.25 -12.14
C LEU A 15 -6.99 6.98 -13.64
N LYS A 16 -5.92 6.57 -14.32
CA LYS A 16 -5.98 6.05 -15.69
C LYS A 16 -5.20 4.75 -15.76
N CYS A 17 -5.86 3.68 -16.18
CA CYS A 17 -5.29 2.36 -16.32
C CYS A 17 -5.86 1.71 -17.59
N GLU A 18 -4.98 1.24 -18.45
CA GLU A 18 -5.35 0.51 -19.65
C GLU A 18 -5.02 -0.97 -19.45
N VAL A 19 -5.98 -1.83 -19.78
CA VAL A 19 -5.89 -3.28 -19.63
C VAL A 19 -6.17 -3.92 -20.98
N ILE A 20 -5.22 -4.69 -21.47
CA ILE A 20 -5.37 -5.49 -22.69
C ILE A 20 -5.42 -6.95 -22.27
N SER A 21 -6.59 -7.57 -22.42
CA SER A 21 -6.78 -9.02 -22.24
C SER A 21 -6.95 -9.67 -23.60
N HIS A 22 -6.22 -10.75 -23.87
CA HIS A 22 -6.35 -11.50 -25.11
C HIS A 22 -7.59 -12.40 -25.14
N GLU A 23 -8.13 -12.74 -23.96
CA GLU A 23 -9.31 -13.61 -23.80
C GLU A 23 -10.61 -12.80 -23.71
N PHE A 24 -10.54 -11.59 -23.17
CA PHE A 24 -11.69 -10.72 -22.94
C PHE A 24 -11.46 -9.38 -23.64
N LEU A 25 -11.76 -9.30 -24.93
CA LEU A 25 -11.55 -8.10 -25.73
C LEU A 25 -12.73 -7.14 -25.59
N ALA A 26 -12.43 -5.84 -25.57
CA ALA A 26 -13.44 -4.81 -25.76
C ALA A 26 -13.88 -4.76 -27.24
N PRO A 27 -15.12 -4.36 -27.57
CA PRO A 27 -16.21 -3.96 -26.66
C PRO A 27 -17.14 -5.12 -26.26
N GLU A 28 -16.85 -6.36 -26.68
CA GLU A 28 -17.70 -7.51 -26.40
C GLU A 28 -17.76 -7.84 -24.90
N TRP A 29 -16.65 -7.60 -24.21
CA TRP A 29 -16.52 -7.68 -22.76
C TRP A 29 -16.36 -6.29 -22.16
N GLU A 30 -16.81 -6.13 -20.92
CA GLU A 30 -16.54 -4.97 -20.07
C GLU A 30 -15.74 -5.43 -18.85
N LEU A 31 -14.74 -4.66 -18.42
CA LEU A 31 -14.04 -4.93 -17.16
C LEU A 31 -14.64 -4.11 -16.02
N HIS A 32 -14.90 -4.79 -14.91
CA HIS A 32 -15.37 -4.22 -13.67
C HIS A 32 -14.28 -4.34 -12.61
N ALA A 33 -13.86 -3.23 -12.01
CA ALA A 33 -12.97 -3.25 -10.86
C ALA A 33 -13.78 -3.11 -9.58
N ILE A 34 -13.79 -4.17 -8.77
CA ILE A 34 -14.53 -4.25 -7.52
C ILE A 34 -13.54 -4.11 -6.36
N LEU A 35 -13.59 -2.98 -5.66
CA LEU A 35 -12.74 -2.70 -4.50
C LEU A 35 -13.57 -2.71 -3.22
N ARG A 36 -13.13 -3.47 -2.22
CA ARG A 36 -13.80 -3.60 -0.92
C ARG A 36 -12.80 -3.35 0.21
N GLY A 37 -13.08 -2.35 1.04
CA GLY A 37 -12.22 -1.95 2.15
C GLY A 37 -12.94 -0.93 3.03
N PRO A 38 -12.29 0.18 3.42
CA PRO A 38 -12.92 1.29 4.14
C PRO A 38 -14.20 1.84 3.47
N SER A 39 -14.34 1.69 2.17
CA SER A 39 -15.58 1.88 1.42
C SER A 39 -15.74 0.80 0.34
N ALA A 40 -16.90 0.77 -0.32
CA ALA A 40 -17.10 0.00 -1.54
C ALA A 40 -16.93 0.94 -2.75
N ILE A 41 -16.07 0.55 -3.70
CA ILE A 41 -15.85 1.27 -4.94
C ILE A 41 -15.99 0.26 -6.08
N ASP A 42 -16.88 0.57 -7.03
CA ASP A 42 -17.12 -0.22 -8.23
C ASP A 42 -16.84 0.65 -9.44
N LEU A 43 -15.90 0.23 -10.29
CA LEU A 43 -15.54 0.92 -11.51
C LEU A 43 -15.89 0.06 -12.71
N VAL A 44 -16.28 0.71 -13.81
CA VAL A 44 -16.51 0.07 -15.10
C VAL A 44 -15.53 0.67 -16.10
N SER A 45 -14.89 -0.18 -16.89
CA SER A 45 -13.97 0.24 -17.93
C SER A 45 -14.71 0.74 -19.17
N ILE A 46 -14.08 1.63 -19.92
CA ILE A 46 -14.54 2.09 -21.24
C ILE A 46 -13.72 1.38 -22.32
N ALA A 47 -14.37 0.97 -23.41
CA ALA A 47 -13.71 0.37 -24.56
C ALA A 47 -12.87 1.40 -25.32
N ILE A 48 -11.60 1.07 -25.60
CA ILE A 48 -10.70 1.82 -26.49
C ILE A 48 -10.15 0.87 -27.55
N GLY A 49 -10.81 0.83 -28.71
CA GLY A 49 -10.53 -0.19 -29.72
C GLY A 49 -10.80 -1.58 -29.14
N THR A 50 -9.76 -2.39 -29.00
CA THR A 50 -9.83 -3.74 -28.39
C THR A 50 -9.38 -3.77 -26.92
N ALA A 51 -8.95 -2.63 -26.36
CA ALA A 51 -8.48 -2.49 -25.00
C ALA A 51 -9.57 -1.95 -24.06
N HIS A 52 -9.37 -2.15 -22.76
CA HIS A 52 -10.22 -1.61 -21.70
C HIS A 52 -9.50 -0.48 -20.99
N GLN A 53 -10.18 0.63 -20.72
CA GLN A 53 -9.62 1.74 -19.95
C GLN A 53 -10.48 2.05 -18.73
N PHE A 54 -9.88 1.97 -17.54
CA PHE A 54 -10.42 2.62 -16.35
C PHE A 54 -9.97 4.07 -16.34
N ALA A 55 -10.91 5.00 -16.30
CA ALA A 55 -10.66 6.42 -16.20
C ALA A 55 -11.56 7.01 -15.11
N VAL A 56 -10.95 7.49 -14.01
CA VAL A 56 -11.66 8.15 -12.91
C VAL A 56 -11.02 9.51 -12.67
N SER A 57 -11.86 10.53 -12.53
CA SER A 57 -11.40 11.90 -12.33
C SER A 57 -10.82 12.12 -10.93
N ALA A 58 -9.95 13.11 -10.80
CA ALA A 58 -9.43 13.56 -9.51
C ALA A 58 -10.53 13.93 -8.49
N SER A 59 -11.64 14.53 -8.95
CA SER A 59 -12.76 14.89 -8.06
C SER A 59 -13.46 13.67 -7.49
N ASP A 60 -13.59 12.59 -8.27
CA ASP A 60 -14.22 11.36 -7.80
C ASP A 60 -13.30 10.59 -6.86
N THR A 61 -12.00 10.49 -7.19
CA THR A 61 -11.02 9.81 -6.33
C THR A 61 -10.75 10.57 -5.04
N GLN A 62 -10.99 11.89 -4.99
CA GLN A 62 -10.89 12.69 -3.77
C GLN A 62 -11.86 12.20 -2.68
N GLY A 63 -13.01 11.63 -3.07
CA GLY A 63 -13.98 11.04 -2.15
C GLY A 63 -13.61 9.65 -1.63
N TRP A 64 -12.48 9.07 -2.07
CA TRP A 64 -12.10 7.72 -1.68
C TRP A 64 -11.38 7.71 -0.32
N ASN A 65 -11.90 6.90 0.59
CA ASN A 65 -11.31 6.74 1.92
C ASN A 65 -9.94 6.03 1.81
N ALA A 66 -8.92 6.60 2.43
CA ALA A 66 -7.60 5.97 2.48
C ALA A 66 -7.64 4.65 3.26
N GLY A 67 -6.86 3.66 2.82
CA GLY A 67 -6.72 2.37 3.47
C GLY A 67 -6.41 1.23 2.50
N ASP A 68 -6.51 0.00 3.01
CA ASP A 68 -6.27 -1.21 2.24
C ASP A 68 -7.60 -1.80 1.74
N TYR A 69 -7.65 -2.11 0.44
CA TYR A 69 -8.81 -2.67 -0.24
C TYR A 69 -8.45 -4.02 -0.82
N ALA A 70 -9.37 -4.99 -0.70
CA ALA A 70 -9.39 -6.17 -1.54
C ALA A 70 -9.92 -5.79 -2.92
N ALA A 71 -9.25 -6.24 -3.97
CA ALA A 71 -9.59 -5.93 -5.36
C ALA A 71 -9.86 -7.22 -6.15
N SER A 72 -10.92 -7.20 -6.97
CA SER A 72 -11.26 -8.23 -7.95
C SER A 72 -11.62 -7.53 -9.26
N ILE A 73 -10.87 -7.82 -10.32
CA ILE A 73 -11.14 -7.34 -11.68
C ILE A 73 -11.88 -8.43 -12.41
N ARG A 74 -13.06 -8.12 -12.93
CA ARG A 74 -13.96 -9.09 -13.55
C ARG A 74 -14.31 -8.69 -14.96
N ALA A 75 -14.24 -9.62 -15.90
CA ALA A 75 -14.77 -9.47 -17.24
C ALA A 75 -16.25 -9.88 -17.23
N VAL A 76 -17.10 -9.02 -17.77
CA VAL A 76 -18.55 -9.21 -17.84
C VAL A 76 -19.01 -9.09 -19.29
N SER A 77 -19.81 -10.05 -19.75
CA SER A 77 -20.51 -9.96 -21.04
C SER A 77 -21.88 -10.62 -20.90
N GLY A 78 -22.95 -9.81 -20.96
CA GLY A 78 -24.31 -10.29 -20.72
C GLY A 78 -24.47 -10.92 -19.33
N GLY A 79 -24.68 -12.24 -19.28
CA GLY A 79 -24.81 -13.02 -18.04
C GLY A 79 -23.51 -13.65 -17.54
N ASP A 80 -22.45 -13.64 -18.35
CA ASP A 80 -21.19 -14.30 -18.03
C ASP A 80 -20.25 -13.37 -17.28
N VAL A 81 -19.64 -13.90 -16.21
CA VAL A 81 -18.72 -13.15 -15.34
C VAL A 81 -17.48 -14.01 -15.05
N HIS A 82 -16.31 -13.52 -15.42
CA HIS A 82 -15.02 -14.17 -15.18
C HIS A 82 -14.10 -13.29 -14.37
N GLU A 83 -13.43 -13.83 -13.35
CA GLU A 83 -12.38 -13.10 -12.62
C GLU A 83 -11.08 -13.11 -13.42
N VAL A 84 -10.61 -11.91 -13.80
CA VAL A 84 -9.37 -11.71 -14.57
C VAL A 84 -8.17 -11.68 -13.61
N GLU A 85 -8.29 -10.93 -12.53
CA GLU A 85 -7.27 -10.89 -11.48
C GLU A 85 -7.84 -10.45 -10.13
N ALA A 86 -7.15 -10.84 -9.07
CA ALA A 86 -7.46 -10.43 -7.70
C ALA A 86 -6.18 -10.11 -6.90
N GLY A 87 -6.34 -9.23 -5.91
CA GLY A 87 -5.27 -8.84 -5.00
C GLY A 87 -5.66 -7.74 -4.03
N GLN A 88 -4.67 -6.92 -3.66
CA GLN A 88 -4.84 -5.80 -2.74
C GLN A 88 -4.44 -4.50 -3.40
N VAL A 89 -5.20 -3.44 -3.13
CA VAL A 89 -4.92 -2.07 -3.56
C VAL A 89 -4.87 -1.20 -2.32
N LYS A 90 -3.82 -0.39 -2.19
CA LYS A 90 -3.70 0.61 -1.14
C LYS A 90 -4.10 1.98 -1.69
N ILE A 91 -5.10 2.60 -1.08
CA ILE A 91 -5.46 3.99 -1.36
C ILE A 91 -4.80 4.87 -0.31
N THR A 92 -3.94 5.79 -0.72
CA THR A 92 -3.30 6.77 0.16
C THR A 92 -4.03 8.11 0.12
N PRO A 93 -4.06 8.87 1.22
CA PRO A 93 -4.63 10.21 1.20
C PRO A 93 -3.83 11.14 0.28
N ASP A 94 -4.48 12.20 -0.21
CA ASP A 94 -3.79 13.29 -0.90
C ASP A 94 -2.89 14.05 0.09
N LEU A 95 -1.70 14.46 -0.36
CA LEU A 95 -0.82 15.35 0.39
C LEU A 95 -1.44 16.73 0.60
N VAL A 96 -2.30 17.20 -0.31
CA VAL A 96 -3.00 18.50 -0.18
C VAL A 96 -3.92 18.52 1.04
N GLY A 97 -4.48 17.36 1.40
CA GLY A 97 -5.36 17.22 2.57
C GLY A 97 -4.63 16.94 3.88
N LEU A 98 -3.29 16.93 3.90
CA LEU A 98 -2.53 16.66 5.12
C LEU A 98 -2.26 17.96 5.89
N GLU A 99 -2.57 17.93 7.19
CA GLU A 99 -2.31 19.06 8.08
C GLU A 99 -0.81 19.36 8.23
N PRO A 100 -0.42 20.63 8.46
CA PRO A 100 0.93 21.00 8.81
C PRO A 100 1.44 20.19 10.02
N GLY A 101 2.66 19.65 9.91
CA GLY A 101 3.23 18.76 10.92
C GLY A 101 2.89 17.27 10.74
N HIS A 102 2.25 16.89 9.62
CA HIS A 102 2.06 15.48 9.29
C HIS A 102 3.39 14.72 9.25
N ASP A 103 3.48 13.67 10.05
CA ASP A 103 4.63 12.79 10.06
C ASP A 103 4.54 11.77 8.92
N ALA A 104 5.25 12.05 7.83
CA ALA A 104 5.31 11.21 6.62
C ALA A 104 6.09 9.89 6.81
N ARG A 105 6.64 9.62 8.01
CA ARG A 105 7.34 8.36 8.28
C ARG A 105 6.37 7.18 8.23
N GLY A 106 6.83 6.08 7.64
CA GLY A 106 6.13 4.80 7.66
C GLY A 106 6.01 4.23 9.08
N HIS A 107 5.05 3.34 9.29
CA HIS A 107 4.79 2.73 10.60
C HIS A 107 6.05 2.11 11.23
N ALA A 108 6.82 1.34 10.46
CA ALA A 108 8.01 0.67 10.97
C ALA A 108 9.08 1.66 11.47
N GLN A 109 9.21 2.82 10.82
CA GLN A 109 10.13 3.86 11.26
C GLN A 109 9.64 4.54 12.54
N LYS A 110 8.35 4.90 12.61
CA LYS A 110 7.74 5.50 13.82
C LYS A 110 7.89 4.61 15.05
N VAL A 111 7.63 3.31 14.88
CA VAL A 111 7.74 2.33 15.98
C VAL A 111 9.20 2.11 16.37
N LEU A 112 10.12 2.03 15.40
CA LEU A 112 11.55 1.90 15.69
C LEU A 112 12.05 3.10 16.51
N ASP A 113 11.75 4.32 16.06
CA ASP A 113 12.16 5.55 16.75
C ASP A 113 11.58 5.61 18.17
N ALA A 114 10.32 5.19 18.35
CA ALA A 114 9.71 5.11 19.68
C ALA A 114 10.38 4.08 20.61
N ILE A 115 10.78 2.92 20.08
CA ILE A 115 11.51 1.90 20.85
C ILE A 115 12.90 2.41 21.24
N GLU A 116 13.64 3.01 20.31
CA GLU A 116 14.97 3.56 20.57
C GLU A 116 14.90 4.68 21.62
N ALA A 117 13.90 5.57 21.54
CA ALA A 117 13.66 6.60 22.55
C ALA A 117 13.37 6.03 23.96
N VAL A 118 12.62 4.92 24.05
CA VAL A 118 12.38 4.24 25.34
C VAL A 118 13.66 3.62 25.89
N ILE A 119 14.52 3.05 25.03
CA ILE A 119 15.80 2.48 25.45
C ILE A 119 16.73 3.59 25.97
N GLU A 120 16.86 4.70 25.26
CA GLU A 120 17.68 5.85 25.67
C GLU A 120 17.17 6.49 26.97
N GLY A 121 15.86 6.68 27.10
CA GLY A 121 15.22 7.23 28.30
C GLY A 121 15.35 6.33 29.53
N ARG A 122 15.61 5.02 29.35
CA ARG A 122 15.88 4.07 30.43
C ARG A 122 17.35 3.89 30.74
N ALA A 123 18.22 4.04 29.75
CA ALA A 123 19.67 4.07 29.98
C ALA A 123 20.04 5.19 30.97
N SER A 124 19.24 6.25 31.04
CA SER A 124 19.37 7.34 32.02
C SER A 124 18.60 7.14 33.34
N LYS A 125 17.81 6.06 33.49
CA LYS A 125 16.95 5.80 34.68
C LYS A 125 16.98 4.31 35.05
N ASP A 126 17.86 3.96 35.98
CA ASP A 126 18.19 2.58 36.33
C ASP A 126 17.23 1.94 37.35
N GLN A 127 15.93 1.88 37.04
CA GLN A 127 14.95 1.15 37.86
C GLN A 127 13.94 0.38 36.99
N GLN A 128 13.97 -0.95 37.06
CA GLN A 128 13.05 -1.83 36.32
C GLN A 128 11.66 -1.97 36.97
N SER A 129 11.57 -1.77 38.29
CA SER A 129 10.31 -1.71 39.03
C SER A 129 10.39 -0.64 40.12
N TYR A 130 9.27 0.01 40.39
CA TYR A 130 9.15 0.95 41.50
C TYR A 130 7.75 0.87 42.08
N THR A 131 7.65 0.99 43.40
CA THR A 131 6.40 0.94 44.14
C THR A 131 6.20 2.27 44.85
N ILE A 132 5.08 2.94 44.60
CA ILE A 132 4.70 4.19 45.25
C ILE A 132 3.30 4.02 45.83
N ASN A 133 3.11 4.29 47.11
CA ASN A 133 1.79 4.31 47.77
C ASN A 133 0.93 3.05 47.45
N GLY A 134 1.54 1.86 47.49
CA GLY A 134 0.85 0.59 47.24
C GLY A 134 0.52 0.29 45.76
N ARG A 135 0.97 1.13 44.81
CA ARG A 135 0.87 0.87 43.36
C ARG A 135 2.22 0.43 42.81
N ALA A 136 2.27 -0.72 42.16
CA ALA A 136 3.45 -1.22 41.48
C ALA A 136 3.38 -0.89 39.99
N LEU A 137 4.44 -0.30 39.44
CA LEU A 137 4.61 -0.10 37.99
C LEU A 137 5.67 -1.07 37.48
N VAL A 138 5.25 -2.01 36.64
CA VAL A 138 6.13 -2.95 35.94
C VAL A 138 6.37 -2.44 34.53
N ARG A 139 7.65 -2.33 34.15
CA ARG A 139 8.06 -1.93 32.80
C ARG A 139 8.39 -3.16 31.95
N THR A 140 8.18 -3.07 30.64
CA THR A 140 8.65 -4.08 29.67
C THR A 140 10.13 -4.37 29.88
N ALA A 141 10.59 -5.62 29.79
CA ALA A 141 12.00 -5.92 29.99
C ALA A 141 12.87 -5.28 28.89
N ILE A 142 14.11 -4.87 29.22
CA ILE A 142 15.04 -4.31 28.23
C ILE A 142 15.33 -5.33 27.11
N ALA A 143 15.41 -6.62 27.46
CA ALA A 143 15.59 -7.69 26.49
C ALA A 143 14.49 -7.72 25.41
N ASP A 144 13.23 -7.54 25.81
CA ASP A 144 12.10 -7.49 24.88
C ASP A 144 12.17 -6.26 23.98
N LEU A 145 12.58 -5.11 24.53
CA LEU A 145 12.76 -3.88 23.75
C LEU A 145 13.86 -4.05 22.69
N LEU A 146 14.97 -4.71 23.03
CA LEU A 146 16.04 -5.01 22.06
C LEU A 146 15.56 -5.95 20.95
N LEU A 147 14.77 -6.97 21.29
CA LEU A 147 14.16 -7.88 20.31
C LEU A 147 13.22 -7.12 19.36
N LEU A 148 12.36 -6.26 19.90
CA LEU A 148 11.45 -5.43 19.11
C LEU A 148 12.22 -4.47 18.19
N ARG A 149 13.25 -3.80 18.70
CA ARG A 149 14.12 -2.89 17.92
C ARG A 149 14.71 -3.62 16.72
N ASP A 150 15.29 -4.79 16.93
CA ASP A 150 15.96 -5.54 15.86
C ASP A 150 14.97 -6.07 14.81
N ARG A 151 13.73 -6.43 15.24
CA ARG A 151 12.64 -6.76 14.32
C ARG A 151 12.25 -5.56 13.45
N TYR A 152 11.96 -4.41 14.07
CA TYR A 152 11.53 -3.21 13.35
C TYR A 152 12.63 -2.61 12.47
N LYS A 153 13.92 -2.74 12.85
CA LYS A 153 15.05 -2.42 11.95
C LYS A 153 15.00 -3.22 10.64
N LYS A 154 14.74 -4.53 10.73
CA LYS A 154 14.62 -5.40 9.54
C LYS A 154 13.39 -5.06 8.71
N GLU A 155 12.28 -4.69 9.32
CA GLU A 155 11.07 -4.26 8.61
C GLU A 155 11.28 -2.92 7.89
N PHE A 156 11.86 -1.94 8.56
CA PHE A 156 12.20 -0.65 7.96
C PHE A 156 13.18 -0.81 6.79
N ALA A 157 14.22 -1.65 6.94
CA ALA A 157 15.16 -1.95 5.85
C ALA A 157 14.47 -2.60 4.64
N ARG A 158 13.49 -3.51 4.87
CA ARG A 158 12.69 -4.12 3.80
C ARG A 158 11.81 -3.11 3.08
N GLN A 159 11.15 -2.21 3.81
CA GLN A 159 10.35 -1.13 3.23
C GLN A 159 11.20 -0.20 2.34
N LYS A 160 12.42 0.14 2.79
CA LYS A 160 13.36 0.95 2.00
C LYS A 160 13.87 0.23 0.74
N ALA A 161 14.11 -1.08 0.83
CA ALA A 161 14.61 -1.89 -0.29
C ALA A 161 13.55 -2.19 -1.37
N GLY A 162 12.25 -2.10 -1.01
CA GLY A 162 11.11 -2.26 -1.92
C GLY A 162 10.71 -1.00 -2.70
N GLY A 163 11.44 0.12 -2.51
CA GLY A 163 11.15 1.37 -3.22
C GLY A 163 11.39 1.29 -4.74
N PRO A 164 10.76 2.17 -5.53
CA PRO A 164 10.74 2.14 -7.00
C PRO A 164 12.13 2.25 -7.68
N GLY A 165 13.20 2.52 -6.93
CA GLY A 165 14.56 2.69 -7.45
C GLY A 165 15.23 1.43 -8.01
N LYS A 166 14.61 0.25 -7.96
CA LYS A 166 15.19 -0.99 -8.50
C LYS A 166 14.96 -1.19 -10.00
N LEU A 167 13.97 -0.51 -10.60
CA LEU A 167 13.67 -0.64 -12.03
C LEU A 167 14.65 0.11 -12.94
N LEU A 168 15.45 1.04 -12.40
CA LEU A 168 16.39 1.86 -13.18
C LEU A 168 17.80 1.25 -13.34
N ARG A 169 18.06 0.04 -12.81
CA ARG A 169 19.41 -0.57 -12.80
C ARG A 169 19.54 -1.92 -13.52
N ARG A 170 18.59 -2.30 -14.38
CA ARG A 170 18.78 -3.49 -15.24
C ARG A 170 19.63 -3.10 -16.45
N LYS A 171 20.96 -3.25 -16.34
CA LYS A 171 21.85 -3.28 -17.52
C LYS A 171 21.51 -4.53 -18.34
N VAL A 172 20.70 -4.37 -19.38
CA VAL A 172 20.46 -5.41 -20.38
C VAL A 172 21.74 -5.54 -21.22
N LYS A 173 22.45 -6.67 -21.11
CA LYS A 173 23.51 -7.03 -22.05
C LYS A 173 22.86 -7.74 -23.23
N VAL A 174 22.65 -7.03 -24.33
CA VAL A 174 22.31 -7.63 -25.63
C VAL A 174 23.60 -8.11 -26.29
N GLY A 175 23.70 -9.42 -26.52
CA GLY A 175 24.75 -10.01 -27.34
C GLY A 175 24.23 -10.14 -28.78
N PHE A 176 24.85 -9.43 -29.72
CA PHE A 176 24.63 -9.66 -31.14
C PHE A 176 25.47 -10.86 -31.57
N SER A 177 24.81 -11.93 -32.02
CA SER A 177 25.47 -12.97 -32.82
C SER A 177 25.50 -12.48 -34.27
N ARG A 178 26.68 -12.63 -34.90
CA ARG A 178 26.86 -12.51 -36.36
C ARG A 178 26.27 -13.71 -37.07
#